data_AF-A0A9D8D8I4-F1
#
_entry.id   AF-A0A9D8D8I4-F1
#
_cell.length_a   1.000
_cell.length_b   1.000
_cell.length_c   1.000
_cell.angle_alpha   90.00
_cell.angle_beta   90.00
_cell.angle_gamma   90.00
#
_symmetry.space_group_name_H-M   'P 1'
#
loop_
_entity.id
_entity.type
_entity.pdbx_description
1 polymer ?
#
loop_
_entity_poly.entity_id
_entity_poly.type
_entity_poly.pdbx_seq_one_letter_code
_entity_poly.pdbx_strand_id
1 'polypeptide(L)'
;MSTGEARARAADFAPNHDENFPIAFMLAPRDVRDDMRAVYAYCRVTDDIGDAGVATPKERLEALDAWEAGLHAAIDGRGDDPVLIAVADVIRRRSLPVEQFERLVEANRIDQRISRWDTHEDLLGYCTHSATPVGRMVLGVLGIDNVRSIALSDATCEGLQLVNFWQDIRRDLDERDRVYLPREDMDLFGVSVDDLRAPAASPALR
;
A
#
# COMPACT_ATOMS: atom_id res chain seq x y z
N MET A 1 25.55 2.68 8.54
CA MET A 1 24.84 1.50 9.09
C MET A 1 25.06 0.33 8.16
N SER A 2 25.32 -0.86 8.66
CA SER A 2 25.43 -2.06 7.80
C SER A 2 24.04 -2.53 7.33
N THR A 3 23.98 -3.25 6.21
CA THR A 3 22.73 -3.84 5.72
C THR A 3 22.08 -4.77 6.75
N GLY A 4 22.88 -5.51 7.53
CA GLY A 4 22.37 -6.41 8.57
C GLY A 4 21.67 -5.65 9.70
N GLU A 5 22.25 -4.54 10.15
CA GLU A 5 21.65 -3.66 11.17
C GLU A 5 20.38 -2.96 10.65
N ALA A 6 20.38 -2.54 9.38
CA ALA A 6 19.23 -1.93 8.74
C ALA A 6 18.04 -2.90 8.66
N ARG A 7 18.28 -4.15 8.24
CA ARG A 7 17.23 -5.19 8.20
C ARG A 7 16.67 -5.52 9.58
N ALA A 8 17.52 -5.56 10.62
CA ALA A 8 17.06 -5.78 11.99
C ALA A 8 16.13 -4.66 12.46
N ARG A 9 16.50 -3.40 12.20
CA ARG A 9 15.65 -2.24 12.50
C ARG A 9 14.39 -2.18 11.67
N ALA A 10 14.45 -2.52 10.37
CA ALA A 10 13.27 -2.62 9.53
C ALA A 10 12.30 -3.71 10.04
N ALA A 11 12.83 -4.78 10.66
CA ALA A 11 12.00 -5.79 11.30
C ALA A 11 11.30 -5.28 12.58
N ASP A 12 11.77 -4.20 13.20
CA ASP A 12 11.05 -3.53 14.32
C ASP A 12 9.82 -2.75 13.83
N PHE A 13 9.75 -2.45 12.52
CA PHE A 13 8.54 -1.96 11.85
C PHE A 13 7.58 -3.11 11.46
N ALA A 14 7.91 -4.36 11.81
CA ALA A 14 6.91 -5.44 11.80
C ALA A 14 5.87 -5.17 12.89
N PRO A 15 4.59 -5.50 12.64
CA PRO A 15 3.49 -4.81 13.28
C PRO A 15 3.34 -5.19 14.75
N ASN A 16 2.94 -4.20 15.54
CA ASN A 16 2.20 -4.44 16.78
C ASN A 16 0.87 -5.16 16.44
N HIS A 17 0.32 -5.85 17.44
CA HIS A 17 -0.71 -6.90 17.43
C HIS A 17 -1.97 -6.81 16.53
N ASP A 18 -2.20 -5.75 15.75
CA ASP A 18 -3.47 -5.46 15.07
C ASP A 18 -3.50 -5.73 13.54
N GLU A 19 -2.42 -6.26 12.93
CA GLU A 19 -2.39 -6.61 11.50
C GLU A 19 -2.12 -8.10 11.23
N ASN A 20 -2.79 -8.67 10.21
CA ASN A 20 -2.70 -10.09 9.83
C ASN A 20 -1.51 -10.43 8.91
N PHE A 21 -0.84 -9.43 8.32
CA PHE A 21 0.27 -9.61 7.38
C PHE A 21 1.48 -10.43 7.91
N PRO A 22 1.81 -10.43 9.23
CA PRO A 22 2.84 -11.30 9.80
C PRO A 22 2.59 -12.79 9.58
N ILE A 23 1.34 -13.21 9.44
CA ILE A 23 0.98 -14.62 9.21
C ILE A 23 1.44 -15.07 7.83
N ALA A 24 1.31 -14.21 6.80
CA ALA A 24 1.76 -14.51 5.45
C ALA A 24 3.29 -14.75 5.40
N PHE A 25 4.07 -14.00 6.18
CA PHE A 25 5.53 -14.18 6.25
C PHE A 25 5.97 -15.42 7.02
N MET A 26 5.14 -15.92 7.94
CA MET A 26 5.41 -17.21 8.61
C MET A 26 5.30 -18.40 7.64
N LEU A 27 4.49 -18.27 6.59
CA LEU A 27 4.31 -19.30 5.55
C LEU A 27 5.38 -19.24 4.46
N ALA A 28 6.09 -18.11 4.33
CA ALA A 28 7.16 -17.95 3.35
C ALA A 28 8.39 -18.83 3.68
N PRO A 29 9.13 -19.29 2.64
CA PRO A 29 10.42 -19.96 2.81
C PRO A 29 11.37 -19.15 3.69
N ARG A 30 12.14 -19.81 4.55
CA ARG A 30 12.97 -19.13 5.57
C ARG A 30 13.97 -18.15 4.98
N ASP A 31 14.49 -18.44 3.79
CA ASP A 31 15.49 -17.67 3.07
C ASP A 31 14.97 -16.36 2.45
N VAL A 32 13.64 -16.17 2.38
CA VAL A 32 13.03 -14.92 1.87
C VAL A 32 12.32 -14.10 2.94
N ARG A 33 12.22 -14.57 4.18
CA ARG A 33 11.44 -13.89 5.23
C ARG A 33 11.95 -12.49 5.55
N ASP A 34 13.27 -12.30 5.56
CA ASP A 34 13.85 -10.98 5.82
C ASP A 34 13.66 -10.03 4.63
N ASP A 35 13.66 -10.57 3.40
CA ASP A 35 13.34 -9.80 2.20
C ASP A 35 11.87 -9.34 2.22
N MET A 36 10.96 -10.24 2.61
CA MET A 36 9.54 -9.93 2.77
C MET A 36 9.28 -8.88 3.86
N ARG A 37 9.99 -8.97 5.00
CA ARG A 37 9.89 -7.98 6.09
C ARG A 37 10.36 -6.61 5.65
N ALA A 38 11.44 -6.52 4.88
CA ALA A 38 11.93 -5.24 4.37
C ALA A 38 10.95 -4.61 3.39
N VAL A 39 10.36 -5.40 2.48
CA VAL A 39 9.29 -4.93 1.57
C VAL A 39 8.08 -4.46 2.36
N TYR A 40 7.62 -5.23 3.34
CA TYR A 40 6.49 -4.84 4.17
C TYR A 40 6.74 -3.56 4.97
N ALA A 41 7.92 -3.43 5.59
CA ALA A 41 8.30 -2.21 6.31
C ALA A 41 8.26 -0.99 5.39
N TYR A 42 8.71 -1.12 4.14
CA TYR A 42 8.58 -0.04 3.16
C TYR A 42 7.12 0.31 2.87
N CYS A 43 6.26 -0.68 2.59
CA CYS A 43 4.83 -0.44 2.36
C CYS A 43 4.19 0.27 3.57
N ARG A 44 4.42 -0.24 4.78
CA ARG A 44 3.84 0.28 6.02
C ARG A 44 4.24 1.72 6.29
N VAL A 45 5.53 2.04 6.15
CA VAL A 45 6.02 3.42 6.34
C VAL A 45 5.47 4.35 5.25
N THR A 46 5.34 3.87 4.01
CA THR A 46 4.75 4.66 2.91
C THR A 46 3.30 5.03 3.23
N ASP A 47 2.50 4.09 3.71
CA ASP A 47 1.11 4.33 4.13
C ASP A 47 1.04 5.24 5.37
N ASP A 48 1.91 5.04 6.37
CA ASP A 48 1.98 5.91 7.55
C ASP A 48 2.25 7.38 7.20
N ILE A 49 3.08 7.63 6.18
CA ILE A 49 3.34 8.99 5.69
C ILE A 49 2.06 9.59 5.07
N GLY A 50 1.33 8.82 4.27
CA GLY A 50 0.08 9.27 3.65
C GLY A 50 -1.09 9.45 4.62
N ASP A 51 -1.09 8.70 5.71
CA ASP A 51 -2.10 8.74 6.78
C ASP A 51 -1.79 9.74 7.90
N ALA A 52 -0.57 10.28 7.96
CA ALA A 52 -0.04 11.07 9.07
C ALA A 52 -1.03 12.12 9.60
N GLY A 53 -1.73 11.80 10.71
CA GLY A 53 -3.02 12.40 11.10
C GLY A 53 -3.07 13.94 11.08
N VAL A 54 -2.30 14.61 11.93
CA VAL A 54 -2.35 16.09 12.06
C VAL A 54 -1.60 16.85 10.95
N ALA A 55 -0.90 16.15 10.06
CA ALA A 55 -0.20 16.79 8.95
C ALA A 55 -1.19 17.37 7.94
N THR A 56 -0.82 18.49 7.32
CA THR A 56 -1.56 19.03 6.18
C THR A 56 -1.29 18.19 4.92
N PRO A 57 -2.19 18.22 3.92
CA PRO A 57 -1.94 17.54 2.63
C PRO A 57 -0.60 17.94 1.99
N LYS A 58 -0.20 19.20 2.14
CA LYS A 58 1.09 19.69 1.62
C LYS A 58 2.27 19.04 2.33
N GLU A 59 2.25 18.97 3.66
CA GLU A 59 3.33 18.32 4.44
C GLU A 59 3.44 16.83 4.10
N ARG A 60 2.30 16.15 3.88
CA ARG A 60 2.31 14.74 3.43
C ARG A 60 2.94 14.58 2.07
N LEU A 61 2.61 15.44 1.10
CA LEU A 61 3.21 15.41 -0.23
C LEU A 61 4.73 15.65 -0.17
N GLU A 62 5.18 16.65 0.60
CA GLU A 62 6.61 16.91 0.80
C GLU A 62 7.33 15.72 1.46
N ALA A 63 6.67 15.04 2.42
CA ALA A 63 7.21 13.84 3.04
C ALA A 63 7.27 12.65 2.07
N LEU A 64 6.26 12.46 1.22
CA LEU A 64 6.27 11.43 0.16
C LEU A 64 7.37 11.70 -0.87
N ASP A 65 7.59 12.96 -1.25
CA ASP A 65 8.69 13.35 -2.14
C ASP A 65 10.07 13.09 -1.52
N ALA A 66 10.23 13.40 -0.24
CA ALA A 66 11.45 13.09 0.51
C ALA A 66 11.67 11.57 0.64
N TRP A 67 10.59 10.81 0.84
CA TRP A 67 10.62 9.35 0.97
C TRP A 67 11.05 8.67 -0.33
N GLU A 68 10.46 9.07 -1.47
CA GLU A 68 10.84 8.56 -2.80
C GLU A 68 12.28 8.96 -3.17
N ALA A 69 12.67 10.22 -2.93
CA ALA A 69 14.06 10.65 -3.14
C ALA A 69 15.04 9.85 -2.24
N GLY A 70 14.63 9.53 -1.02
CA GLY A 70 15.35 8.67 -0.10
C GLY A 70 15.53 7.25 -0.63
N LEU A 71 14.48 6.65 -1.22
CA LEU A 71 14.54 5.33 -1.85
C LEU A 71 15.62 5.30 -2.94
N HIS A 72 15.61 6.28 -3.85
CA HIS A 72 16.63 6.38 -4.89
C HIS A 72 18.03 6.57 -4.32
N ALA A 73 18.17 7.42 -3.29
CA ALA A 73 19.46 7.59 -2.61
C ALA A 73 19.96 6.27 -2.00
N ALA A 74 19.08 5.49 -1.36
CA ALA A 74 19.43 4.20 -0.77
C ALA A 74 19.83 3.15 -1.83
N ILE A 75 19.17 3.14 -2.98
CA ILE A 75 19.54 2.29 -4.13
C ILE A 75 20.97 2.62 -4.61
N ASP A 76 21.33 3.90 -4.63
CA ASP A 76 22.68 4.38 -4.97
C ASP A 76 23.70 4.21 -3.83
N GLY A 77 23.32 3.60 -2.71
CA GLY A 77 24.19 3.39 -1.54
C GLY A 77 24.42 4.63 -0.68
N ARG A 78 23.52 5.61 -0.73
CA ARG A 78 23.51 6.84 0.07
C ARG A 78 22.34 6.83 1.08
N GLY A 79 22.34 7.76 2.03
CA GLY A 79 21.29 7.86 3.06
C GLY A 79 21.55 7.00 4.30
N ASP A 80 20.69 7.16 5.30
CA ASP A 80 20.82 6.54 6.63
C ASP A 80 19.52 5.93 7.19
N ASP A 81 18.39 6.06 6.47
CA ASP A 81 17.13 5.44 6.87
C ASP A 81 17.21 3.89 6.81
N PRO A 82 16.90 3.18 7.92
CA PRO A 82 17.04 1.74 7.98
C PRO A 82 16.08 0.97 7.06
N VAL A 83 14.85 1.46 6.88
CA VAL A 83 13.86 0.80 6.02
C VAL A 83 14.26 0.95 4.56
N LEU A 84 14.66 2.16 4.15
CA LEU A 84 15.12 2.42 2.79
C LEU A 84 16.41 1.65 2.46
N ILE A 85 17.37 1.58 3.38
CA ILE A 85 18.60 0.78 3.19
C ILE A 85 18.27 -0.71 3.07
N ALA A 86 17.36 -1.22 3.91
CA ALA A 86 16.97 -2.63 3.86
C ALA A 86 16.29 -2.99 2.54
N VAL A 87 15.32 -2.19 2.09
CA VAL A 87 14.58 -2.46 0.85
C VAL A 87 15.46 -2.26 -0.39
N ALA A 88 16.35 -1.26 -0.40
CA ALA A 88 17.30 -1.04 -1.50
C ALA A 88 18.27 -2.22 -1.70
N ASP A 89 18.66 -2.90 -0.61
CA ASP A 89 19.42 -4.14 -0.70
C ASP A 89 18.60 -5.29 -1.34
N VAL A 90 17.31 -5.43 -0.98
CA VAL A 90 16.42 -6.43 -1.59
C VAL A 90 16.22 -6.14 -3.08
N ILE A 91 15.94 -4.87 -3.44
CA ILE A 91 15.79 -4.41 -4.82
C ILE A 91 17.00 -4.84 -5.66
N ARG A 92 18.23 -4.59 -5.17
CA ARG A 92 19.45 -4.95 -5.88
C ARG A 92 19.65 -6.46 -5.97
N ARG A 93 19.52 -7.20 -4.85
CA ARG A 93 19.79 -8.65 -4.82
C ARG A 93 18.77 -9.48 -5.59
N ARG A 94 17.51 -9.04 -5.63
CA ARG A 94 16.41 -9.74 -6.31
C ARG A 94 16.05 -9.11 -7.66
N SER A 95 16.74 -8.04 -8.06
CA SER A 95 16.47 -7.28 -9.28
C SER A 95 15.00 -6.84 -9.38
N LEU A 96 14.43 -6.37 -8.26
CA LEU A 96 13.05 -5.92 -8.23
C LEU A 96 12.90 -4.62 -9.04
N PRO A 97 11.83 -4.46 -9.84
CA PRO A 97 11.57 -3.18 -10.50
C PRO A 97 11.25 -2.10 -9.48
N VAL A 98 12.05 -1.02 -9.46
CA VAL A 98 11.85 0.13 -8.55
C VAL A 98 10.48 0.78 -8.74
N GLU A 99 9.92 0.71 -9.96
CA GLU A 99 8.59 1.21 -10.31
C GLU A 99 7.49 0.69 -9.38
N GLN A 100 7.60 -0.54 -8.85
CA GLN A 100 6.57 -1.07 -7.95
C GLN A 100 6.55 -0.33 -6.60
N PHE A 101 7.69 0.20 -6.17
CA PHE A 101 7.82 0.97 -4.93
C PHE A 101 7.33 2.41 -5.17
N GLU A 102 7.74 3.02 -6.28
CA GLU A 102 7.29 4.36 -6.72
C GLU A 102 5.76 4.42 -6.87
N ARG A 103 5.14 3.37 -7.43
CA ARG A 103 3.68 3.29 -7.58
C ARG A 103 2.93 3.35 -6.23
N LEU A 104 3.48 2.79 -5.15
CA LEU A 104 2.88 2.91 -3.82
C LEU A 104 2.98 4.33 -3.24
N VAL A 105 4.10 5.02 -3.52
CA VAL A 105 4.21 6.44 -3.17
C VAL A 105 3.17 7.24 -3.96
N GLU A 106 3.03 6.97 -5.26
CA GLU A 106 2.03 7.64 -6.08
C GLU A 106 0.59 7.35 -5.63
N ALA A 107 0.28 6.13 -5.20
CA ALA A 107 -1.02 5.81 -4.60
C ALA A 107 -1.33 6.74 -3.41
N ASN A 108 -0.38 6.91 -2.51
CA ASN A 108 -0.52 7.80 -1.36
C ASN A 108 -0.64 9.27 -1.79
N ARG A 109 0.00 9.70 -2.88
CA ARG A 109 -0.19 11.04 -3.45
C ARG A 109 -1.56 11.22 -4.11
N ILE A 110 -2.09 10.20 -4.78
CA ILE A 110 -3.43 10.21 -5.39
C ILE A 110 -4.47 10.42 -4.29
N ASP A 111 -4.30 9.74 -3.16
CA ASP A 111 -5.16 9.81 -1.97
C ASP A 111 -5.21 11.20 -1.29
N GLN A 112 -4.27 12.10 -1.59
CA GLN A 112 -4.31 13.50 -1.15
C GLN A 112 -5.09 14.40 -2.12
N ARG A 113 -5.37 13.93 -3.33
CA ARG A 113 -5.94 14.70 -4.45
C ARG A 113 -7.35 14.23 -4.80
N ILE A 114 -7.62 12.94 -4.65
CA ILE A 114 -8.87 12.28 -5.02
C ILE A 114 -9.47 11.66 -3.76
N SER A 115 -10.69 12.04 -3.43
CA SER A 115 -11.43 11.48 -2.29
C SER A 115 -12.74 10.82 -2.68
N ARG A 116 -13.12 10.90 -3.96
CA ARG A 116 -14.36 10.35 -4.54
C ARG A 116 -14.02 9.80 -5.92
N TRP A 117 -14.63 8.66 -6.26
CA TRP A 117 -14.41 7.96 -7.53
C TRP A 117 -15.70 7.96 -8.33
N ASP A 118 -15.63 8.29 -9.62
CA ASP A 118 -16.84 8.37 -10.44
C ASP A 118 -17.27 6.97 -10.92
N THR A 119 -16.32 6.15 -11.38
CA THR A 119 -16.59 4.80 -11.88
C THR A 119 -15.81 3.71 -11.15
N HIS A 120 -16.29 2.47 -11.25
CA HIS A 120 -15.57 1.28 -10.81
C HIS A 120 -14.25 1.11 -11.56
N GLU A 121 -14.21 1.48 -12.84
CA GLU A 121 -12.99 1.45 -13.65
C GLU A 121 -11.93 2.43 -13.11
N ASP A 122 -12.32 3.64 -12.69
CA ASP A 122 -11.38 4.60 -12.07
C ASP A 122 -10.80 4.04 -10.77
N LEU A 123 -11.64 3.40 -9.94
CA LEU A 123 -11.21 2.76 -8.69
C LEU A 123 -10.26 1.59 -8.95
N LEU A 124 -10.53 0.76 -9.96
CA LEU A 124 -9.61 -0.31 -10.37
C LEU A 124 -8.30 0.27 -10.93
N GLY A 125 -8.36 1.37 -11.68
CA GLY A 125 -7.20 2.13 -12.12
C GLY A 125 -6.32 2.55 -10.94
N TYR A 126 -6.92 3.00 -9.84
CA TYR A 126 -6.22 3.30 -8.60
C TYR A 126 -5.59 2.06 -7.94
N CYS A 127 -6.26 0.91 -7.95
CA CYS A 127 -5.69 -0.35 -7.44
C CYS A 127 -4.40 -0.77 -8.19
N THR A 128 -4.19 -0.32 -9.43
CA THR A 128 -2.92 -0.54 -10.15
C THR A 128 -1.72 0.17 -9.51
N HIS A 129 -1.98 1.15 -8.64
CA HIS A 129 -1.02 1.84 -7.81
C HIS A 129 -1.03 1.36 -6.35
N SER A 130 -2.21 1.28 -5.73
CA SER A 130 -2.33 1.01 -4.29
C SER A 130 -2.21 -0.46 -3.88
N ALA A 131 -2.50 -1.39 -4.80
CA ALA A 131 -2.63 -2.81 -4.44
C ALA A 131 -1.71 -3.73 -5.26
N THR A 132 -1.82 -3.70 -6.59
CA THR A 132 -1.08 -4.63 -7.45
C THR A 132 0.44 -4.57 -7.28
N PRO A 133 1.08 -3.42 -6.99
CA PRO A 133 2.52 -3.39 -6.81
C PRO A 133 3.00 -4.24 -5.64
N VAL A 134 2.22 -4.35 -4.56
CA VAL A 134 2.53 -5.22 -3.40
C VAL A 134 2.68 -6.67 -3.83
N GLY A 135 1.71 -7.18 -4.60
CA GLY A 135 1.76 -8.54 -5.14
C GLY A 135 2.97 -8.76 -6.04
N ARG A 136 3.29 -7.80 -6.89
CA ARG A 136 4.46 -7.85 -7.79
C ARG A 136 5.79 -7.84 -7.03
N MET A 137 5.90 -7.05 -5.96
CA MET A 137 7.07 -7.09 -5.07
C MET A 137 7.22 -8.46 -4.39
N VAL A 138 6.12 -9.04 -3.89
CA VAL A 138 6.11 -10.38 -3.29
C VAL A 138 6.54 -11.45 -4.30
N LEU A 139 5.98 -11.43 -5.52
CA LEU A 139 6.38 -12.35 -6.59
C LEU A 139 7.88 -12.22 -6.93
N GLY A 140 8.39 -10.99 -7.02
CA GLY A 140 9.81 -10.75 -7.27
C GLY A 140 10.71 -11.27 -6.15
N VAL A 141 10.33 -11.10 -4.88
CA VAL A 141 11.06 -11.69 -3.74
C VAL A 141 11.09 -13.22 -3.83
N LEU A 142 10.00 -13.83 -4.29
CA LEU A 142 9.90 -15.29 -4.51
C LEU A 142 10.59 -15.76 -5.81
N GLY A 143 11.09 -14.85 -6.64
CA GLY A 143 11.70 -15.18 -7.93
C GLY A 143 10.70 -15.70 -8.97
N ILE A 144 9.46 -15.22 -8.93
CA ILE A 144 8.38 -15.60 -9.85
C ILE A 144 8.07 -14.42 -10.77
N ASP A 145 8.18 -14.62 -12.10
CA ASP A 145 8.03 -13.54 -13.10
C ASP A 145 7.13 -13.90 -14.29
N ASN A 146 6.53 -15.10 -14.29
CA ASN A 146 5.70 -15.53 -15.42
C ASN A 146 4.37 -14.74 -15.47
N VAL A 147 3.92 -14.46 -16.70
CA VAL A 147 2.73 -13.66 -17.01
C VAL A 147 1.49 -14.15 -16.28
N ARG A 148 1.29 -15.47 -16.17
CA ARG A 148 0.11 -16.05 -15.52
C ARG A 148 0.10 -15.76 -14.01
N SER A 149 1.24 -15.93 -13.33
CA SER A 149 1.35 -15.64 -11.91
C SER A 149 1.15 -14.15 -11.62
N ILE A 150 1.69 -13.27 -12.47
CA ILE A 150 1.50 -11.82 -12.33
C ILE A 150 0.01 -11.47 -12.45
N ALA A 151 -0.68 -11.94 -13.50
CA ALA A 151 -2.10 -11.65 -13.69
C ALA A 151 -2.98 -12.17 -12.53
N LEU A 152 -2.68 -13.36 -11.99
CA LEU A 152 -3.39 -13.90 -10.83
C LEU A 152 -3.09 -13.12 -9.54
N SER A 153 -1.84 -12.66 -9.38
CA SER A 153 -1.46 -11.82 -8.24
C SER A 153 -2.16 -10.47 -8.30
N ASP A 154 -2.15 -9.81 -9.45
CA ASP A 154 -2.82 -8.52 -9.64
C ASP A 154 -4.31 -8.64 -9.30
N ALA A 155 -5.01 -9.64 -9.86
CA ALA A 155 -6.43 -9.88 -9.55
C ALA A 155 -6.69 -10.20 -8.06
N THR A 156 -5.77 -10.91 -7.40
CA THR A 156 -5.89 -11.20 -5.95
C THR A 156 -5.70 -9.93 -5.13
N CYS A 157 -4.71 -9.10 -5.47
CA CYS A 157 -4.44 -7.84 -4.79
C CYS A 157 -5.58 -6.84 -4.98
N GLU A 158 -6.10 -6.70 -6.20
CA GLU A 158 -7.28 -5.87 -6.50
C GLU A 158 -8.50 -6.33 -5.70
N GLY A 159 -8.79 -7.64 -5.73
CA GLY A 159 -9.91 -8.20 -4.97
C GLY A 159 -9.79 -7.97 -3.46
N LEU A 160 -8.59 -8.13 -2.90
CA LEU A 160 -8.35 -7.86 -1.48
C LEU A 160 -8.51 -6.37 -1.15
N GLN A 161 -8.07 -5.48 -2.03
CA GLN A 161 -8.19 -4.04 -1.83
C GLN A 161 -9.64 -3.57 -1.87
N LEU A 162 -10.45 -4.12 -2.78
CA LEU A 162 -11.89 -3.87 -2.80
C LEU A 162 -12.57 -4.31 -1.50
N VAL A 163 -12.19 -5.47 -0.95
CA VAL A 163 -12.69 -5.93 0.36
C VAL A 163 -12.27 -4.97 1.47
N ASN A 164 -11.04 -4.44 1.45
CA ASN A 164 -10.61 -3.42 2.40
C ASN A 164 -11.49 -2.15 2.31
N PHE A 165 -11.77 -1.67 1.10
CA PHE A 165 -12.65 -0.51 0.93
C PHE A 165 -14.07 -0.77 1.46
N TRP A 166 -14.61 -1.97 1.28
CA TRP A 166 -15.98 -2.29 1.70
C TRP A 166 -16.10 -2.49 3.21
N GLN A 167 -15.09 -3.04 3.88
CA GLN A 167 -15.13 -3.22 5.34
C GLN A 167 -14.91 -1.90 6.09
N ASP A 168 -14.19 -0.94 5.48
CA ASP A 168 -13.74 0.30 6.14
C ASP A 168 -14.50 1.57 5.70
N ILE A 169 -15.61 1.45 4.96
CA ILE A 169 -16.41 2.58 4.41
C ILE A 169 -16.56 3.74 5.41
N ARG A 170 -17.07 3.46 6.62
CA ARG A 170 -17.33 4.50 7.62
C ARG A 170 -16.04 5.09 8.19
N ARG A 171 -15.02 4.24 8.40
CA ARG A 171 -13.72 4.66 8.92
C ARG A 171 -13.06 5.64 7.95
N ASP A 172 -13.02 5.29 6.66
CA ASP A 172 -12.42 6.15 5.64
C ASP A 172 -13.16 7.48 5.47
N LEU A 173 -14.50 7.46 5.59
CA LEU A 173 -15.29 8.68 5.54
C LEU A 173 -15.08 9.57 6.77
N ASP A 174 -15.07 9.01 7.97
CA ASP A 174 -15.00 9.79 9.22
C ASP A 174 -13.58 10.29 9.51
N GLU A 175 -12.56 9.46 9.26
CA GLU A 175 -11.16 9.78 9.60
C GLU A 175 -10.47 10.59 8.48
N ARG A 176 -10.84 10.35 7.22
CA ARG A 176 -10.09 10.85 6.05
C ARG A 176 -10.95 11.61 5.03
N ASP A 177 -12.26 11.69 5.23
CA ASP A 177 -13.22 12.19 4.24
C ASP A 177 -13.02 11.54 2.86
N ARG A 178 -12.83 10.21 2.82
CA ARG A 178 -12.70 9.43 1.58
C ARG A 178 -13.90 8.51 1.40
N VAL A 179 -14.33 8.33 0.14
CA VAL A 179 -15.35 7.36 -0.25
C VAL A 179 -14.84 6.60 -1.47
N TYR A 180 -14.57 5.31 -1.28
CA TYR A 180 -14.10 4.40 -2.32
C TYR A 180 -15.24 3.69 -3.06
N LEU A 181 -16.49 3.77 -2.58
CA LEU A 181 -17.64 3.34 -3.37
C LEU A 181 -17.79 4.25 -4.60
N PRO A 182 -17.81 3.71 -5.83
CA PRO A 182 -17.99 4.50 -7.03
C PRO A 182 -19.32 5.26 -7.03
N ARG A 183 -19.30 6.49 -7.53
CA ARG A 183 -20.50 7.32 -7.67
C ARG A 183 -21.55 6.67 -8.56
N GLU A 184 -21.13 6.04 -9.66
CA GLU A 184 -22.07 5.36 -10.57
C GLU A 184 -22.86 4.24 -9.87
N ASP A 185 -22.21 3.50 -8.96
CA ASP A 185 -22.84 2.44 -8.19
C ASP A 185 -23.76 3.04 -7.12
N MET A 186 -23.28 4.06 -6.40
CA MET A 186 -24.08 4.78 -5.41
C MET A 186 -25.35 5.36 -6.04
N ASP A 187 -25.24 6.00 -7.21
CA ASP A 187 -26.37 6.56 -7.94
C ASP A 187 -27.34 5.47 -8.45
N LEU A 188 -26.80 4.34 -8.94
CA LEU A 188 -27.59 3.20 -9.40
C LEU A 188 -28.48 2.62 -8.29
N PHE A 189 -27.95 2.55 -7.06
CA PHE A 189 -28.67 2.01 -5.91
C PHE A 189 -29.40 3.09 -5.08
N GLY A 190 -29.27 4.37 -5.43
CA GLY A 190 -29.90 5.48 -4.71
C GLY A 190 -29.31 5.69 -3.32
N VAL A 191 -28.01 5.48 -3.17
CA VAL A 191 -27.23 5.68 -1.93
C VAL A 191 -26.51 7.02 -2.01
N SER A 192 -26.64 7.84 -0.97
CA SER A 192 -25.90 9.09 -0.81
C SER A 192 -24.71 8.94 0.13
N VAL A 193 -23.81 9.92 0.15
CA VAL A 193 -22.69 9.94 1.13
C VAL A 193 -23.21 10.01 2.56
N ASP A 194 -24.35 10.65 2.80
CA ASP A 194 -24.94 10.73 4.15
C ASP A 194 -25.47 9.37 4.63
N ASP A 195 -25.92 8.50 3.71
CA ASP A 195 -26.32 7.13 4.05
C ASP A 195 -25.13 6.30 4.55
N LEU A 196 -23.91 6.61 4.11
CA LEU A 196 -22.68 5.94 4.58
C LEU A 196 -22.33 6.28 6.02
N ARG A 197 -22.84 7.42 6.54
CA ARG A 197 -22.69 7.84 7.96
C ARG A 197 -23.78 7.25 8.86
N ALA A 198 -24.77 6.58 8.30
CA ALA A 198 -25.84 6.00 9.09
C ALA A 198 -25.30 4.94 10.07
N PRO A 199 -25.94 4.78 11.25
CA PRO A 199 -25.49 3.79 12.24
C PRO A 199 -25.58 2.34 11.73
N ALA A 200 -26.40 2.09 10.71
CA ALA A 200 -26.56 0.78 10.07
C ALA A 200 -26.76 0.93 8.56
N ALA A 201 -26.23 -0.02 7.78
CA ALA A 201 -26.41 -0.06 6.33
C ALA A 201 -27.89 -0.27 5.96
N SER A 202 -28.39 0.61 5.08
CA SER A 202 -29.72 0.51 4.48
C SER A 202 -29.80 -0.72 3.57
N PRO A 203 -31.00 -1.19 3.19
CA PRO A 203 -31.14 -2.27 2.21
C PRO A 203 -30.50 -1.96 0.85
N ALA A 204 -30.38 -0.68 0.48
CA ALA A 204 -29.73 -0.27 -0.78
C ALA A 204 -28.20 -0.34 -0.70
N LEU A 205 -27.63 -0.22 0.51
CA LEU A 205 -26.18 -0.29 0.74
C LEU A 205 -25.67 -1.73 0.98
N ARG A 206 -26.55 -2.70 1.29
CA ARG A 206 -26.19 -4.10 1.55
C ARG A 206 -26.18 -4.95 0.29
#